data_AF-A0A223APX2-F1
#
_entry.id   AF-A0A223APX2-F1
#
_cell.length_a   1.000
_cell.length_b   1.000
_cell.length_c   1.000
_cell.angle_alpha   90.00
_cell.angle_beta   90.00
_cell.angle_gamma   90.00
#
_symmetry.space_group_name_H-M   'P 1'
#
loop_
_entity.id
_entity.type
_entity.pdbx_description
1 polymer ?
#
loop_
_entity_poly.entity_id
_entity_poly.type
_entity_poly.pdbx_seq_one_letter_code
_entity_poly.pdbx_strand_id
1 'polypeptide(L)'
;MTQALINYYFGSKYGLFEAVFIRRGKTISDERLRRLHALRDQEGKVLVDDVVRAFLAPTIALRETPGGRRFLRLQARLHTEPAEISYKLRNEAYDGSTRAYVQILEEILPELQAKDVYWRVVLMIGAYMYAFSDTHRLEELAPGICDPNNTDEILEQIIAFVSAGLLAAPVVLPGKA
;
A
#
# COMPACT_ATOMS: atom_id res chain seq x y z
N MET A 1 6.77 3.16 31.79
CA MET A 1 7.13 1.88 31.15
C MET A 1 8.62 1.66 31.34
N THR A 2 9.03 0.53 31.93
CA THR A 2 10.46 0.21 32.13
C THR A 2 10.96 -0.72 31.01
N GLN A 3 12.27 -0.78 30.80
CA GLN A 3 12.87 -1.71 29.85
C GLN A 3 12.56 -3.18 30.19
N ALA A 4 12.42 -3.50 31.48
CA ALA A 4 12.01 -4.82 31.96
C ALA A 4 10.62 -5.23 31.46
N LEU A 5 9.66 -4.31 31.43
CA LEU A 5 8.32 -4.55 30.90
C LEU A 5 8.32 -4.82 29.39
N ILE A 6 9.18 -4.14 28.62
CA ILE A 6 9.33 -4.40 27.18
C ILE A 6 9.91 -5.80 26.95
N ASN A 7 10.96 -6.16 27.69
CA ASN A 7 11.56 -7.49 27.58
C ASN A 7 10.58 -8.60 28.01
N TYR A 8 9.78 -8.36 29.05
CA TYR A 8 8.79 -9.34 29.52
C TYR A 8 7.70 -9.63 28.47
N TYR A 9 7.12 -8.60 27.85
CA TYR A 9 6.02 -8.78 26.90
C TYR A 9 6.46 -9.07 25.46
N PHE A 10 7.60 -8.52 25.04
CA PHE A 10 8.01 -8.52 23.64
C PHE A 10 9.39 -9.14 23.41
N GLY A 11 10.09 -9.54 24.47
CA GLY A 11 11.46 -10.08 24.42
C GLY A 11 12.53 -9.02 24.13
N SER A 12 12.26 -8.09 23.21
CA SER A 12 13.19 -7.04 22.80
C SER A 12 12.46 -5.83 22.19
N LYS A 13 13.21 -4.73 21.98
CA LYS A 13 12.73 -3.59 21.19
C LYS A 13 12.31 -4.00 19.77
N TYR A 14 13.05 -4.95 19.17
CA TYR A 14 12.72 -5.46 17.85
C TYR A 14 11.41 -6.26 17.87
N GLY A 15 11.20 -7.12 18.88
CA GLY A 15 9.93 -7.83 19.04
C GLY A 15 8.74 -6.89 19.28
N LEU A 16 8.94 -5.77 19.99
CA LEU A 16 7.93 -4.72 20.12
C LEU A 16 7.61 -4.08 18.76
N PHE A 17 8.64 -3.80 17.95
CA PHE A 17 8.45 -3.28 16.59
C PHE A 17 7.67 -4.26 15.70
N GLU A 18 8.04 -5.55 15.68
CA GLU A 18 7.32 -6.59 14.93
C GLU A 18 5.84 -6.63 15.37
N ALA A 19 5.58 -6.68 16.68
CA ALA A 19 4.22 -6.75 17.22
C ALA A 19 3.37 -5.52 16.84
N VAL A 20 3.94 -4.31 16.91
CA VAL A 20 3.26 -3.08 16.48
C VAL A 20 2.99 -3.10 14.99
N PHE A 21 3.96 -3.54 14.19
CA PHE A 21 3.86 -3.58 12.74
C PHE A 21 2.77 -4.56 12.28
N ILE A 22 2.82 -5.80 12.75
CA ILE A 22 1.87 -6.84 12.39
C ILE A 22 0.45 -6.45 12.82
N ARG A 23 0.26 -5.95 14.04
CA ARG A 23 -1.07 -5.54 14.51
C ARG A 23 -1.70 -4.49 13.58
N ARG A 24 -0.96 -3.43 13.26
CA ARG A 24 -1.45 -2.34 12.40
C ARG A 24 -1.58 -2.78 10.94
N GLY A 25 -0.65 -3.59 10.46
CA GLY A 25 -0.65 -4.12 9.10
C GLY A 25 -1.83 -5.06 8.84
N LYS A 26 -2.14 -5.96 9.78
CA LYS A 26 -3.33 -6.83 9.71
C LYS A 26 -4.63 -6.02 9.68
N THR A 27 -4.76 -4.96 10.48
CA THR A 27 -5.93 -4.06 10.40
C THR A 27 -6.11 -3.45 9.00
N ILE A 28 -5.02 -3.07 8.32
CA ILE A 28 -5.08 -2.58 6.93
C ILE A 28 -5.53 -3.71 5.99
N SER A 29 -4.94 -4.89 6.11
CA SER A 29 -5.25 -6.05 5.27
C SER A 29 -6.69 -6.52 5.41
N ASP A 30 -7.20 -6.59 6.64
CA ASP A 30 -8.59 -6.97 6.93
C ASP A 30 -9.56 -5.98 6.29
N GLU A 31 -9.28 -4.67 6.41
CA GLU A 31 -10.10 -3.64 5.79
C GLU A 31 -10.01 -3.66 4.26
N ARG A 32 -8.84 -3.95 3.69
CA ARG A 32 -8.67 -4.17 2.24
C ARG A 32 -9.55 -5.32 1.76
N LEU A 33 -9.51 -6.46 2.44
CA LEU A 33 -10.32 -7.63 2.10
C LEU A 33 -11.81 -7.32 2.23
N ARG A 34 -12.24 -6.67 3.32
CA ARG A 34 -13.63 -6.24 3.51
C ARG A 34 -14.12 -5.35 2.36
N ARG A 35 -13.31 -4.39 1.92
CA ARG A 35 -13.63 -3.51 0.79
C ARG A 35 -13.68 -4.25 -0.54
N LEU A 36 -12.76 -5.19 -0.75
CA LEU A 36 -12.77 -6.03 -1.95
C LEU A 36 -14.02 -6.91 -2.02
N HIS A 37 -14.46 -7.49 -0.91
CA HIS A 37 -15.72 -8.21 -0.83
C HIS A 37 -16.90 -7.31 -1.18
N ALA A 38 -16.96 -6.11 -0.61
CA ALA A 38 -18.01 -5.14 -0.92
C ALA A 38 -18.04 -4.74 -2.41
N LEU A 39 -16.88 -4.62 -3.07
CA LEU A 39 -16.82 -4.37 -4.52
C LEU A 39 -17.37 -5.55 -5.34
N ARG A 40 -17.13 -6.79 -4.90
CA ARG A 40 -17.64 -7.99 -5.58
C ARG A 40 -19.15 -8.17 -5.42
N ASP A 41 -19.71 -7.66 -4.33
CA ASP A 41 -21.14 -7.74 -4.04
C ASP A 41 -21.96 -6.63 -4.73
N GLN A 42 -21.30 -5.64 -5.34
CA GLN A 42 -21.96 -4.56 -6.07
C GLN A 42 -22.51 -5.04 -7.42
N GLU A 43 -23.68 -4.53 -7.80
CA GLU A 43 -24.21 -4.73 -9.15
C GLU A 43 -23.41 -3.94 -10.18
N GLY A 44 -23.01 -4.60 -11.27
CA GLY A 44 -22.31 -3.96 -12.39
C GLY A 44 -20.87 -4.41 -12.54
N LYS A 45 -20.13 -3.70 -13.40
CA LYS A 45 -18.74 -3.99 -13.70
C LYS A 45 -17.84 -3.29 -12.68
N VAL A 46 -16.97 -4.04 -12.01
CA VAL A 46 -15.91 -3.49 -11.17
C VAL A 46 -14.91 -2.73 -12.05
N LEU A 47 -14.67 -1.45 -11.72
CA LEU A 47 -13.71 -0.61 -12.44
C LEU A 47 -12.36 -0.62 -11.73
N VAL A 48 -11.29 -0.36 -12.50
CA VAL A 48 -9.91 -0.27 -11.95
C VAL A 48 -9.83 0.78 -10.85
N ASP A 49 -10.44 1.95 -11.06
CA ASP A 49 -10.46 3.05 -10.08
C ASP A 49 -11.06 2.63 -8.74
N ASP A 50 -12.12 1.81 -8.77
CA ASP A 50 -12.77 1.31 -7.56
C ASP A 50 -11.85 0.36 -6.79
N VAL A 51 -11.14 -0.53 -7.50
CA VAL A 51 -10.17 -1.45 -6.92
C VAL A 51 -9.00 -0.68 -6.30
N VAL A 52 -8.44 0.30 -7.00
CA VAL A 52 -7.33 1.13 -6.49
C VAL A 52 -7.78 1.92 -5.26
N ARG A 53 -8.97 2.55 -5.32
CA ARG A 53 -9.54 3.30 -4.20
C ARG A 53 -9.78 2.41 -2.99
N ALA A 54 -10.34 1.22 -3.18
CA ALA A 54 -10.56 0.25 -2.11
C ALA A 54 -9.26 -0.19 -1.43
N PHE A 55 -8.18 -0.33 -2.20
CA PHE A 55 -6.85 -0.69 -1.69
C PHE A 55 -6.21 0.41 -0.83
N LEU A 56 -6.40 1.68 -1.21
CA LEU A 56 -5.78 2.86 -0.60
C LEU A 56 -6.60 3.48 0.54
N ALA A 57 -7.93 3.32 0.53
CA ALA A 57 -8.79 3.91 1.56
C ALA A 57 -8.38 3.59 3.03
N PRO A 58 -7.91 2.37 3.39
CA PRO A 58 -7.47 2.10 4.76
C PRO A 58 -6.23 2.90 5.17
N THR A 59 -5.28 3.13 4.26
CA THR A 59 -4.05 3.88 4.56
C THR A 59 -4.35 5.38 4.65
N ILE A 60 -5.24 5.89 3.80
CA ILE A 60 -5.78 7.25 3.89
C ILE A 60 -6.45 7.50 5.24
N ALA A 61 -7.34 6.61 5.68
CA ALA A 61 -8.03 6.74 6.96
C ALA A 61 -7.05 6.78 8.16
N LEU A 62 -5.92 6.07 8.07
CA LEU A 62 -4.88 6.16 9.11
C LEU A 62 -4.20 7.54 9.12
N ARG A 63 -3.99 8.14 7.95
CA ARG A 63 -3.31 9.44 7.79
C ARG A 63 -4.02 10.58 8.52
N GLU A 64 -5.33 10.48 8.71
CA GLU A 64 -6.13 11.45 9.45
C GLU A 64 -5.75 11.57 10.93
N THR A 65 -5.08 10.56 11.49
CA THR A 65 -4.66 10.56 12.90
C THR A 65 -3.15 10.75 13.05
N PRO A 66 -2.68 11.48 14.09
CA PRO A 66 -1.24 11.59 14.37
C PRO A 66 -0.56 10.22 14.57
N GLY A 67 -1.28 9.25 15.15
CA GLY A 67 -0.78 7.89 15.33
C GLY A 67 -0.63 7.12 14.04
N GLY A 68 -1.57 7.26 13.11
CA GLY A 68 -1.51 6.63 11.80
C GLY A 68 -0.46 7.24 10.89
N ARG A 69 -0.26 8.58 10.89
CA ARG A 69 0.90 9.20 10.20
C ARG A 69 2.23 8.61 10.65
N ARG A 70 2.44 8.47 11.96
CA ARG A 70 3.65 7.80 12.51
C ARG A 70 3.79 6.36 12.04
N PHE A 71 2.68 5.63 11.91
CA PHE A 71 2.70 4.27 11.40
C PHE A 71 3.00 4.20 9.89
N LEU A 72 2.43 5.09 9.07
CA LEU A 72 2.71 5.14 7.63
C LEU A 72 4.19 5.45 7.36
N ARG A 73 4.79 6.36 8.12
CA ARG A 73 6.25 6.60 8.09
C ARG A 73 7.05 5.34 8.44
N LEU A 74 6.60 4.59 9.46
CA LEU A 74 7.22 3.32 9.84
C LEU A 74 7.10 2.27 8.71
N GLN A 75 5.94 2.23 8.06
CA GLN A 75 5.65 1.35 6.93
C GLN A 75 6.53 1.65 5.72
N ALA A 76 6.70 2.93 5.37
CA ALA A 76 7.58 3.35 4.30
C ALA A 76 9.04 2.93 4.59
N ARG A 77 9.52 3.16 5.82
CA ARG A 77 10.88 2.79 6.26
C ARG A 77 11.16 1.29 6.25
N LEU A 78 10.14 0.43 6.41
CA LEU A 78 10.34 -1.02 6.32
C LEU A 78 10.95 -1.45 4.97
N HIS A 79 10.77 -0.67 3.90
CA HIS A 79 11.34 -0.97 2.58
C HIS A 79 12.85 -0.74 2.49
N THR A 80 13.43 -0.01 3.44
CA THR A 80 14.87 0.21 3.55
C THR A 80 15.53 -0.70 4.58
N GLU A 81 14.76 -1.52 5.29
CA GLU A 81 15.27 -2.53 6.22
C GLU A 81 15.79 -3.76 5.46
N PRO A 82 16.72 -4.54 6.06
CA PRO A 82 17.21 -5.78 5.48
C PRO A 82 16.09 -6.71 5.00
N ALA A 83 16.34 -7.44 3.91
CA ALA A 83 15.33 -8.25 3.24
C ALA A 83 14.71 -9.30 4.18
N GLU A 84 15.52 -9.93 5.03
CA GLU A 84 15.10 -10.93 6.01
C GLU A 84 14.06 -10.40 7.02
N ILE A 85 14.18 -9.14 7.43
CA ILE A 85 13.25 -8.46 8.34
C ILE A 85 12.01 -8.03 7.57
N SER A 86 12.24 -7.35 6.45
CA SER A 86 11.18 -6.68 5.71
C SER A 86 10.26 -7.66 4.99
N TYR A 87 10.78 -8.79 4.51
CA TYR A 87 10.01 -9.81 3.78
C TYR A 87 9.09 -10.54 4.75
N LYS A 88 9.61 -11.00 5.88
CA LYS A 88 8.83 -11.69 6.91
C LYS A 88 7.64 -10.85 7.35
N LEU A 89 7.89 -9.59 7.73
CA LEU A 89 6.86 -8.68 8.22
C LEU A 89 5.83 -8.30 7.17
N ARG A 90 6.26 -8.01 5.93
CA ARG A 90 5.31 -7.72 4.83
C ARG A 90 4.47 -8.93 4.47
N ASN A 91 5.07 -10.12 4.45
CA ASN A 91 4.36 -11.34 4.11
C ASN A 91 3.28 -11.64 5.14
N GLU A 92 3.63 -11.59 6.43
CA GLU A 92 2.67 -11.85 7.51
C GLU A 92 1.59 -10.77 7.59
N ALA A 93 1.94 -9.51 7.34
CA ALA A 93 0.99 -8.40 7.46
C ALA A 93 0.06 -8.28 6.25
N TYR A 94 0.56 -8.45 5.01
CA TYR A 94 -0.12 -7.96 3.81
C TYR A 94 -0.34 -8.98 2.69
N ASP A 95 0.39 -10.11 2.64
CA ASP A 95 0.43 -11.00 1.47
C ASP A 95 -0.96 -11.44 1.00
N GLY A 96 -1.80 -11.91 1.93
CA GLY A 96 -3.17 -12.34 1.61
C GLY A 96 -4.02 -11.23 0.97
N SER A 97 -3.98 -10.02 1.52
CA SER A 97 -4.71 -8.89 0.94
C SER A 97 -4.16 -8.49 -0.43
N THR A 98 -2.83 -8.43 -0.58
CA THR A 98 -2.21 -8.03 -1.86
C THR A 98 -2.52 -9.04 -2.96
N ARG A 99 -2.45 -10.34 -2.67
CA ARG A 99 -2.81 -11.40 -3.65
C ARG A 99 -4.27 -11.34 -4.07
N ALA A 100 -5.19 -11.07 -3.14
CA ALA A 100 -6.60 -10.93 -3.47
C ALA A 100 -6.85 -9.74 -4.42
N TYR A 101 -6.11 -8.64 -4.25
CA TYR A 101 -6.18 -7.49 -5.15
C TYR A 101 -5.52 -7.76 -6.51
N VAL A 102 -4.42 -8.52 -6.56
CA VAL A 102 -3.86 -8.99 -7.84
C VAL A 102 -4.88 -9.83 -8.59
N GLN A 103 -5.57 -10.75 -7.91
CA GLN A 103 -6.54 -11.63 -8.52
C GLN A 103 -7.71 -10.87 -9.18
N ILE A 104 -8.33 -9.91 -8.47
CA ILE A 104 -9.40 -9.10 -9.08
C ILE A 104 -8.89 -8.27 -10.25
N LEU A 105 -7.64 -7.79 -10.22
CA LEU A 105 -7.05 -7.06 -11.33
C LEU A 105 -6.82 -7.95 -12.55
N GLU A 106 -6.38 -9.20 -12.35
CA GLU A 106 -6.29 -10.21 -13.43
C GLU A 106 -7.68 -10.53 -14.01
N GLU A 107 -8.73 -10.56 -13.19
CA GLU A 107 -10.11 -10.79 -13.62
C GLU A 107 -10.66 -9.64 -14.48
N ILE A 108 -10.40 -8.38 -14.11
CA ILE A 108 -10.96 -7.20 -14.81
C ILE A 108 -10.08 -6.66 -15.95
N LEU A 109 -8.82 -7.10 -16.04
CA LEU A 109 -7.84 -6.74 -17.08
C LEU A 109 -7.33 -7.99 -17.83
N PRO A 110 -8.22 -8.76 -18.50
CA PRO A 110 -7.87 -10.03 -19.12
C PRO A 110 -6.85 -9.92 -20.28
N GLU A 111 -6.61 -8.71 -20.79
CA GLU A 111 -5.60 -8.41 -21.80
C GLU A 111 -4.16 -8.40 -21.25
N LEU A 112 -3.98 -8.32 -19.93
CA LEU A 112 -2.67 -8.31 -19.30
C LEU A 112 -2.22 -9.72 -18.92
N GLN A 113 -0.92 -9.99 -19.04
CA GLN A 113 -0.36 -11.20 -18.45
C GLN A 113 -0.24 -11.02 -16.94
N ALA A 114 -0.32 -12.12 -16.19
CA ALA A 114 -0.14 -12.12 -14.72
C ALA A 114 1.11 -11.31 -14.29
N LYS A 115 2.24 -11.51 -14.98
CA LYS A 115 3.49 -10.78 -14.70
C LYS A 115 3.30 -9.26 -14.74
N ASP A 116 2.50 -8.74 -15.66
CA ASP A 116 2.29 -7.31 -15.87
C ASP A 116 1.42 -6.74 -14.74
N VAL A 117 0.41 -7.50 -14.30
CA VAL A 117 -0.41 -7.15 -13.13
C VAL A 117 0.45 -7.09 -11.87
N TYR A 118 1.29 -8.09 -11.61
CA TYR A 118 2.21 -8.07 -10.47
C TYR A 118 3.17 -6.86 -10.50
N TRP A 119 3.75 -6.53 -11.67
CA TRP A 119 4.58 -5.33 -11.81
C TRP A 119 3.80 -4.05 -11.47
N ARG A 120 2.60 -3.90 -12.03
CA ARG A 120 1.77 -2.72 -11.81
C ARG A 120 1.32 -2.59 -10.35
N VAL A 121 1.00 -3.69 -9.68
CA VAL A 121 0.65 -3.69 -8.25
C VAL A 121 1.86 -3.31 -7.38
N VAL A 122 3.06 -3.82 -7.68
CA VAL A 122 4.28 -3.44 -6.94
C VAL A 122 4.60 -1.95 -7.15
N LEU A 123 4.44 -1.43 -8.37
CA LEU A 123 4.63 -0.01 -8.68
C LEU A 123 3.59 0.87 -7.96
N MET A 124 2.32 0.46 -7.95
CA MET A 124 1.27 1.11 -7.14
C MET A 124 1.68 1.17 -5.66
N ILE A 125 2.18 0.06 -5.12
CA ILE A 125 2.64 0.01 -3.72
C ILE A 125 3.75 1.01 -3.47
N GLY A 126 4.75 1.07 -4.35
CA GLY A 126 5.82 2.06 -4.28
C GLY A 126 5.31 3.49 -4.33
N ALA A 127 4.37 3.79 -5.23
CA ALA A 127 3.81 5.13 -5.41
C ALA A 127 3.11 5.64 -4.14
N TYR A 128 2.17 4.89 -3.56
CA TYR A 128 1.46 5.38 -2.37
C TYR A 128 2.35 5.40 -1.13
N MET A 129 3.28 4.45 -0.99
CA MET A 129 4.21 4.45 0.14
C MET A 129 5.15 5.65 0.08
N TYR A 130 5.59 6.04 -1.12
CA TYR A 130 6.36 7.26 -1.31
C TYR A 130 5.51 8.48 -0.97
N ALA A 131 4.29 8.57 -1.48
CA ALA A 131 3.38 9.69 -1.18
C ALA A 131 3.08 9.85 0.32
N PHE A 132 2.99 8.75 1.09
CA PHE A 132 2.73 8.77 2.54
C PHE A 132 3.99 8.63 3.41
N SER A 133 5.19 8.76 2.83
CA SER A 133 6.46 8.62 3.55
C SER A 133 6.81 9.81 4.45
N ASP A 134 6.06 10.91 4.37
CA ASP A 134 6.40 12.23 4.93
C ASP A 134 7.83 12.67 4.56
N THR A 135 8.27 12.38 3.32
CA THR A 135 9.53 12.90 2.77
C THR A 135 9.49 14.39 2.45
N HIS A 136 8.29 15.00 2.42
CA HIS A 136 8.06 16.41 2.05
C HIS A 136 8.58 16.78 0.65
N ARG A 137 8.92 15.77 -0.18
CA ARG A 137 9.54 16.02 -1.48
C ARG A 137 8.66 16.84 -2.43
N LEU A 138 7.34 16.65 -2.35
CA LEU A 138 6.40 17.41 -3.18
C LEU A 138 6.41 18.90 -2.82
N GLU A 139 6.47 19.23 -1.53
CA GLU A 139 6.56 20.61 -1.03
C GLU A 139 7.88 21.27 -1.45
N GLU A 140 8.99 20.53 -1.40
CA GLU A 140 10.30 21.02 -1.86
C GLU A 140 10.33 21.29 -3.37
N LEU A 141 9.72 20.40 -4.17
CA LEU A 141 9.74 20.49 -5.63
C LEU A 141 8.76 21.55 -6.16
N ALA A 142 7.63 21.73 -5.49
CA ALA A 142 6.51 22.52 -5.98
C ALA A 142 5.93 23.41 -4.86
N PRO A 143 6.73 24.31 -4.27
CA PRO A 143 6.29 25.13 -3.15
C PRO A 143 5.13 26.03 -3.56
N GLY A 144 4.02 25.94 -2.82
CA GLY A 144 2.80 26.72 -3.08
C GLY A 144 1.96 26.27 -4.27
N ILE A 145 2.34 25.18 -4.95
CA ILE A 145 1.58 24.58 -6.06
C ILE A 145 0.73 23.40 -5.57
N CYS A 146 1.31 22.54 -4.72
CA CYS A 146 0.63 21.37 -4.17
C CYS A 146 0.46 21.51 -2.65
N ASP A 147 -0.66 21.05 -2.10
CA ASP A 147 -0.85 20.94 -0.66
C ASP A 147 -0.58 19.50 -0.18
N PRO A 148 0.60 19.22 0.43
CA PRO A 148 0.90 17.90 0.95
C PRO A 148 0.01 17.50 2.13
N ASN A 149 -0.77 18.42 2.72
CA ASN A 149 -1.71 18.12 3.79
C ASN A 149 -3.11 17.76 3.28
N ASN A 150 -3.42 18.06 2.02
CA ASN A 150 -4.69 17.72 1.39
C ASN A 150 -4.73 16.22 1.05
N THR A 151 -5.22 15.42 2.00
CA THR A 151 -5.28 13.95 1.84
C THR A 151 -6.14 13.54 0.63
N ASP A 152 -7.23 14.26 0.34
CA ASP A 152 -8.12 13.95 -0.77
C ASP A 152 -7.44 14.22 -2.11
N GLU A 153 -6.75 15.35 -2.25
CA GLU A 153 -5.96 15.64 -3.45
C GLU A 153 -4.89 14.57 -3.69
N ILE A 154 -4.15 14.17 -2.65
CA ILE A 154 -3.15 13.12 -2.76
C ILE A 154 -3.79 11.80 -3.21
N LEU A 155 -4.94 11.43 -2.63
CA LEU A 155 -5.65 10.20 -2.98
C LEU A 155 -6.07 10.20 -4.46
N GLU A 156 -6.73 11.26 -4.92
CA GLU A 156 -7.19 11.36 -6.30
C GLU A 156 -6.02 11.37 -7.30
N GLN A 157 -4.91 12.04 -6.97
CA GLN A 157 -3.70 12.01 -7.81
C GLN A 157 -3.08 10.61 -7.91
N ILE A 158 -3.01 9.87 -6.79
CA ILE A 158 -2.52 8.50 -6.80
C ILE A 158 -3.45 7.60 -7.61
N ILE A 159 -4.78 7.70 -7.41
CA ILE A 159 -5.75 6.88 -8.13
C ILE A 159 -5.62 7.14 -9.64
N ALA A 160 -5.65 8.40 -10.07
CA ALA A 160 -5.53 8.75 -11.49
C ALA A 160 -4.24 8.20 -12.11
N PHE A 161 -3.09 8.39 -11.45
CA PHE A 161 -1.81 7.89 -11.93
C PHE A 161 -1.75 6.36 -12.00
N VAL A 162 -2.18 5.69 -10.92
CA VAL A 162 -2.12 4.23 -10.80
C VAL A 162 -3.10 3.56 -11.75
N SER A 163 -4.34 4.05 -11.84
CA SER A 163 -5.36 3.51 -12.74
C SER A 163 -4.92 3.63 -14.19
N ALA A 164 -4.38 4.77 -14.60
CA ALA A 164 -3.83 4.94 -15.95
C ALA A 164 -2.66 3.96 -16.21
N GLY A 165 -1.77 3.76 -15.24
CA GLY A 165 -0.69 2.77 -15.33
C GLY A 165 -1.21 1.32 -15.38
N LEU A 166 -2.30 1.02 -14.68
CA LEU A 166 -2.98 -0.27 -14.70
C LEU A 166 -3.70 -0.55 -16.01
N LEU A 167 -4.16 0.49 -16.71
CA LEU A 167 -4.84 0.39 -18.01
C LEU A 167 -3.90 0.57 -19.21
N ALA A 168 -2.62 0.90 -18.98
CA ALA A 168 -1.65 1.10 -20.04
C ALA A 168 -1.47 -0.19 -20.88
N ALA A 169 -1.05 -0.06 -22.13
CA ALA A 169 -0.74 -1.21 -22.97
C ALA A 169 0.37 -2.08 -22.35
N PRO A 170 0.37 -3.42 -22.57
CA PRO A 170 1.45 -4.29 -22.12
C PRO A 170 2.81 -3.85 -22.65
N VAL A 171 3.85 -4.03 -21.83
CA VAL A 171 5.23 -3.75 -22.26
C VAL A 171 5.73 -4.89 -23.14
N VAL A 172 6.09 -4.57 -24.38
CA VAL A 172 6.78 -5.50 -25.28
C VAL A 172 8.28 -5.30 -25.12
N LEU A 173 8.93 -6.23 -24.40
CA LEU A 173 10.39 -6.23 -24.31
C LEU A 173 10.96 -6.76 -25.63
N PRO A 174 11.99 -6.11 -26.20
CA PRO A 174 12.72 -6.68 -27.33
C PRO A 174 13.26 -8.05 -26.91
N GLY A 175 13.05 -9.06 -27.76
CA GLY A 175 13.55 -10.42 -27.51
C GLY A 175 15.05 -10.37 -27.23
N LYS A 176 15.51 -11.12 -26.23
CA LYS A 176 16.95 -11.35 -26.05
C LYS A 176 17.46 -12.01 -27.33
N ALA A 177 18.32 -11.30 -28.05
CA ALA A 177 19.06 -11.84 -29.18
C ALA A 177 19.93 -13.04 -28.74
#